data_AF-A0A660ZSC7-F1
#
_entry.id   AF-A0A660ZSC7-F1
#
_cell.length_a   1.000
_cell.length_b   1.000
_cell.length_c   1.000
_cell.angle_alpha   90.00
_cell.angle_beta   90.00
_cell.angle_gamma   90.00
#
_symmetry.space_group_name_H-M   'P 1'
#
loop_
_entity.id
_entity.type
_entity.pdbx_description
1 polymer ?
#
loop_
_entity_poly.entity_id
_entity_poly.type
_entity_poly.pdbx_seq_one_letter_code
_entity_poly.pdbx_strand_id
1 'polypeptide(L)'
;EADAARMAEVMGQFTMWQALLLAALTPAIMEEFVFRGIFLGLYREDNSKQRAVVMSALGFALIHLSIHRFAPTFVLGLVLGALVVRHASLLPAMIMHLVYNSSLLLGSRYYEEHWVLSGPPLDLDGPLAWAISVGLVWIGAWLCGLTGSLRPPVEPVT
;
A
#
# COMPACT_ATOMS: atom_id res chain seq x y z
N GLU A 1 -13.17 -10.70 -24.10
CA GLU A 1 -12.65 -9.50 -24.82
C GLU A 1 -13.60 -8.32 -24.74
N ALA A 2 -14.89 -8.45 -25.09
CA ALA A 2 -15.86 -7.35 -25.03
C ALA A 2 -16.00 -6.72 -23.63
N ASP A 3 -16.03 -7.52 -22.56
CA ASP A 3 -16.16 -7.00 -21.19
C ASP A 3 -14.91 -6.25 -20.71
N ALA A 4 -13.72 -6.71 -21.11
CA ALA A 4 -12.46 -6.05 -20.76
C ALA A 4 -12.32 -4.71 -21.51
N ALA A 5 -12.70 -4.67 -22.78
CA ALA A 5 -12.74 -3.44 -23.57
C ALA A 5 -13.74 -2.43 -23.00
N ARG A 6 -14.93 -2.90 -22.60
CA ARG A 6 -15.95 -2.07 -21.96
C ARG A 6 -15.51 -1.55 -20.59
N MET A 7 -14.81 -2.37 -19.80
CA MET A 7 -14.25 -1.92 -18.53
C MET A 7 -13.15 -0.88 -18.74
N ALA A 8 -12.29 -1.05 -19.74
CA ALA A 8 -11.27 -0.07 -20.10
C ALA A 8 -11.89 1.25 -20.57
N GLU A 9 -12.96 1.20 -21.36
CA GLU A 9 -13.72 2.38 -21.78
C GLU A 9 -14.33 3.12 -20.58
N VAL A 10 -14.98 2.39 -19.66
CA VAL A 10 -15.53 2.97 -18.41
C VAL A 10 -14.41 3.54 -17.54
N MET A 11 -13.29 2.86 -17.40
CA MET A 11 -12.14 3.34 -16.63
C MET A 11 -11.52 4.60 -17.24
N GLY A 12 -11.53 4.70 -18.57
CA GLY A 12 -11.08 5.88 -19.33
C GLY A 12 -11.98 7.11 -19.17
N GLN A 13 -13.23 6.94 -18.71
CA GLN A 13 -14.15 8.05 -18.45
C GLN A 13 -13.87 8.78 -17.14
N PHE A 14 -13.09 8.19 -16.22
CA PHE A 14 -12.80 8.82 -14.94
C PHE A 14 -11.71 9.88 -15.06
N THR A 15 -12.02 11.07 -14.57
CA THR A 15 -11.03 12.14 -14.36
C THR A 15 -9.99 11.69 -13.33
N MET A 16 -8.83 12.35 -13.31
CA MET A 16 -7.75 12.01 -12.38
C MET A 16 -8.20 12.03 -10.91
N TRP A 17 -8.99 13.03 -10.51
CA TRP A 17 -9.47 13.12 -9.13
C TRP A 17 -10.45 12.00 -8.78
N GLN A 18 -11.30 11.57 -9.72
CA GLN A 18 -12.20 10.41 -9.52
C GLN A 18 -11.39 9.12 -9.37
N ALA A 19 -10.37 8.94 -10.20
CA ALA A 19 -9.48 7.78 -10.11
C ALA A 19 -8.71 7.75 -8.78
N LEU A 20 -8.22 8.90 -8.29
CA LEU A 20 -7.57 8.98 -6.98
C LEU A 20 -8.52 8.63 -5.83
N LEU A 21 -9.77 9.09 -5.87
CA LEU A 21 -10.75 8.74 -4.85
C LEU A 21 -11.02 7.23 -4.85
N LEU A 22 -11.34 6.66 -6.01
CA LEU A 22 -11.81 5.28 -6.12
C LEU A 22 -10.69 4.24 -6.01
N ALA A 23 -9.52 4.51 -6.58
CA ALA A 23 -8.42 3.55 -6.69
C ALA A 23 -7.27 3.79 -5.69
N ALA A 24 -7.25 4.94 -5.01
CA ALA A 24 -6.23 5.21 -3.98
C ALA A 24 -6.84 5.42 -2.60
N LEU A 25 -7.76 6.37 -2.44
CA LEU A 25 -8.31 6.72 -1.13
C LEU A 25 -9.25 5.66 -0.55
N THR A 26 -10.24 5.24 -1.33
CA THR A 26 -11.21 4.22 -0.90
C THR A 26 -10.52 2.92 -0.43
N PRO A 27 -9.62 2.28 -1.21
CA PRO A 27 -8.92 1.09 -0.75
C PRO A 27 -8.01 1.36 0.45
N ALA A 28 -7.28 2.49 0.48
CA ALA A 28 -6.41 2.84 1.60
C ALA A 28 -7.17 2.98 2.94
N ILE A 29 -8.45 3.33 2.92
CA ILE A 29 -9.28 3.37 4.12
C ILE A 29 -9.87 1.98 4.40
N MET A 30 -10.58 1.41 3.43
CA MET A 30 -11.37 0.19 3.62
C MET A 30 -10.49 -1.03 3.91
N GLU A 31 -9.40 -1.19 3.17
CA GLU A 31 -8.50 -2.33 3.34
C GLU A 31 -7.76 -2.22 4.67
N GLU A 32 -7.35 -1.03 5.10
CA GLU A 32 -6.72 -0.86 6.41
C GLU A 32 -7.69 -1.16 7.56
N PHE A 33 -8.97 -0.76 7.45
CA PHE A 33 -9.98 -1.16 8.44
C PHE A 33 -10.11 -2.67 8.53
N VAL A 34 -10.21 -3.38 7.40
CA VAL A 34 -10.38 -4.83 7.38
C VAL A 34 -9.12 -5.55 7.87
N PHE A 35 -7.96 -5.24 7.29
CA PHE A 35 -6.75 -6.01 7.54
C PHE A 35 -6.05 -5.61 8.84
N ARG A 36 -6.03 -4.32 9.19
CA ARG A 36 -5.28 -3.80 10.34
C ARG A 36 -6.17 -3.51 11.53
N GLY A 37 -7.44 -3.17 11.30
CA GLY A 37 -8.45 -3.07 12.34
C GLY A 37 -8.92 -4.45 12.80
N ILE A 38 -9.43 -5.26 11.87
CA ILE A 38 -10.07 -6.54 12.21
C ILE A 38 -9.04 -7.68 12.23
N PHE A 39 -8.46 -8.05 11.09
CA PHE A 39 -7.61 -9.25 10.98
C PHE A 39 -6.39 -9.20 11.91
N LEU A 40 -5.66 -8.08 11.92
CA LEU A 40 -4.52 -7.91 12.82
C LEU A 40 -4.95 -7.97 14.30
N GLY A 41 -6.15 -7.47 14.63
CA GLY A 41 -6.75 -7.58 15.96
C GLY A 41 -7.02 -9.04 16.37
N LEU A 42 -7.58 -9.84 15.47
CA LEU A 42 -7.89 -11.26 15.70
C LEU A 42 -6.64 -12.09 16.08
N TYR A 43 -5.49 -11.78 15.50
CA TYR A 43 -4.25 -12.51 15.78
C TYR A 43 -3.43 -11.95 16.95
N ARG A 44 -3.87 -10.84 17.58
CA ARG A 44 -3.18 -10.27 18.76
C ARG A 44 -3.42 -11.04 20.05
N GLU A 45 -4.49 -11.83 20.13
CA GLU A 45 -4.85 -12.59 21.34
C GLU A 45 -3.79 -13.63 21.73
N ASP A 46 -2.98 -14.07 20.77
CA ASP A 46 -1.93 -15.08 20.98
C ASP A 46 -0.56 -14.53 21.42
N ASN A 47 -0.49 -13.28 21.90
CA ASN A 47 0.72 -12.60 22.42
C ASN A 47 1.90 -12.40 21.44
N SER A 48 1.83 -12.82 20.18
CA SER A 48 2.88 -12.54 19.18
C SER A 48 2.47 -11.45 18.20
N LYS A 49 2.82 -10.19 18.53
CA LYS A 49 2.63 -9.02 17.65
C LYS A 49 3.22 -9.24 16.25
N GLN A 50 4.36 -9.93 16.17
CA GLN A 50 5.02 -10.26 14.90
C GLN A 50 4.19 -11.23 14.07
N ARG A 51 3.65 -12.29 14.70
CA ARG A 51 2.77 -13.24 14.01
C ARG A 51 1.51 -12.57 13.49
N ALA A 52 0.89 -11.70 14.28
CA ALA A 52 -0.30 -10.96 13.88
C ALA A 52 -0.06 -10.09 12.63
N VAL A 53 1.09 -9.39 12.58
CA VAL A 53 1.49 -8.60 11.42
C VAL A 53 1.71 -9.49 10.19
N VAL A 54 2.42 -10.60 10.33
CA VAL A 54 2.68 -11.53 9.22
C VAL A 54 1.38 -12.12 8.67
N MET A 55 0.48 -12.58 9.54
CA MET A 55 -0.79 -13.20 9.11
C MET A 55 -1.72 -12.18 8.46
N SER A 56 -1.80 -10.96 9.00
CA SER A 56 -2.55 -9.86 8.38
C SER A 56 -1.99 -9.50 7.00
N ALA A 57 -0.66 -9.36 6.88
CA ALA A 57 0.00 -9.08 5.62
C ALA A 57 -0.18 -10.19 4.57
N LEU A 58 -0.16 -11.45 5.02
CA LEU A 58 -0.38 -12.60 4.16
C LEU A 58 -1.81 -12.61 3.59
N GLY A 59 -2.82 -12.42 4.45
CA GLY A 59 -4.21 -12.29 4.01
C GLY A 59 -4.40 -11.15 3.02
N PHE A 60 -3.79 -9.99 3.31
CA PHE A 60 -3.79 -8.83 2.43
C PHE A 60 -3.22 -9.13 1.05
N ALA A 61 -2.07 -9.80 0.97
CA ALA A 61 -1.46 -10.18 -0.31
C ALA A 61 -2.27 -11.23 -1.08
N LEU A 62 -2.88 -12.20 -0.38
CA LEU A 62 -3.64 -13.27 -1.01
C LEU A 62 -4.92 -12.78 -1.69
N ILE A 63 -5.64 -11.82 -1.10
CA ILE A 63 -6.89 -11.29 -1.71
C ILE A 63 -6.66 -10.52 -3.02
N HIS A 64 -5.41 -10.16 -3.33
CA HIS A 64 -5.05 -9.50 -4.58
C HIS A 64 -4.91 -10.47 -5.76
N LEU A 65 -4.96 -11.78 -5.50
CA LEU A 65 -5.09 -12.86 -6.51
C LEU A 65 -4.11 -12.75 -7.69
N SER A 66 -2.91 -12.21 -7.45
CA SER A 66 -1.90 -11.99 -8.49
C SER A 66 -0.54 -12.41 -7.97
N ILE A 67 0.07 -13.41 -8.62
CA ILE A 67 1.39 -13.90 -8.23
C ILE A 67 2.48 -12.84 -8.41
N HIS A 68 2.36 -11.99 -9.43
CA HIS A 68 3.29 -10.90 -9.70
C HIS A 68 3.21 -9.79 -8.65
N ARG A 69 2.01 -9.54 -8.10
CA ARG A 69 1.80 -8.52 -7.05
C ARG A 69 1.99 -9.07 -5.64
N PHE A 70 1.97 -10.40 -5.47
CA PHE A 70 2.02 -11.03 -4.15
C PHE A 70 3.19 -10.52 -3.29
N ALA A 71 4.43 -10.61 -3.79
CA ALA A 71 5.61 -10.20 -3.04
C ALA A 71 5.59 -8.70 -2.65
N PRO A 72 5.42 -7.74 -3.57
CA PRO A 72 5.37 -6.33 -3.19
C PRO A 72 4.18 -6.00 -2.28
N THR A 73 3.00 -6.58 -2.51
CA THR A 73 1.82 -6.36 -1.66
C THR A 73 2.00 -6.96 -0.26
N PHE A 74 2.66 -8.11 -0.13
CA PHE A 74 2.99 -8.71 1.16
C PHE A 74 3.96 -7.83 1.95
N VAL A 75 5.02 -7.34 1.30
CA VAL A 75 5.99 -6.41 1.93
C VAL A 75 5.32 -5.11 2.37
N LEU A 76 4.48 -4.53 1.50
CA LEU A 76 3.63 -3.39 1.87
C LEU A 76 2.85 -3.70 3.14
N GLY A 77 2.19 -4.87 3.14
CA GLY A 77 1.33 -5.26 4.24
C GLY A 77 2.05 -5.47 5.57
N LEU A 78 3.30 -5.96 5.56
CA LEU A 78 4.13 -6.10 6.75
C LEU A 78 4.41 -4.74 7.40
N VAL A 79 4.73 -3.72 6.61
CA VAL A 79 5.06 -2.42 7.19
C VAL A 79 3.83 -1.65 7.63
N LEU A 80 2.74 -1.70 6.87
CA LEU A 80 1.46 -1.13 7.33
C LEU A 80 1.03 -1.77 8.65
N GLY A 81 1.14 -3.09 8.77
CA GLY A 81 0.89 -3.79 10.04
C GLY A 81 1.82 -3.34 11.18
N ALA A 82 3.13 -3.20 10.89
CA ALA A 82 4.11 -2.72 11.87
C ALA A 82 3.83 -1.28 12.33
N LEU A 83 3.41 -0.38 11.43
CA LEU A 83 3.00 0.98 11.76
C LEU A 83 1.81 0.99 12.72
N VAL A 84 0.79 0.18 12.46
CA VAL A 84 -0.39 0.10 13.34
C VAL A 84 -0.03 -0.43 14.72
N VAL A 85 0.84 -1.46 14.79
CA VAL A 85 1.32 -1.99 16.07
C VAL A 85 2.13 -0.96 16.85
N ARG A 86 2.95 -0.15 16.16
CA ARG A 86 3.82 0.86 16.77
C ARG A 86 3.05 2.08 17.26
N HIS A 87 2.16 2.61 16.43
CA HIS A 87 1.46 3.87 16.70
C HIS A 87 0.10 3.69 17.37
N ALA A 88 -0.37 2.44 17.51
CA ALA A 88 -1.71 2.12 18.02
C ALA A 88 -2.82 2.90 17.29
N SER A 89 -2.63 3.17 16.01
CA SER A 89 -3.52 3.96 15.16
C SER A 89 -3.46 3.44 13.73
N LEU A 90 -4.61 3.42 13.05
CA LEU A 90 -4.71 3.07 11.63
C LEU A 90 -4.26 4.23 10.72
N LEU A 91 -4.31 5.47 11.21
CA LEU A 91 -4.10 6.66 10.39
C LEU A 91 -2.73 6.68 9.68
N PRO A 92 -1.59 6.34 10.32
CA PRO A 92 -0.30 6.30 9.63
C PRO A 92 -0.27 5.28 8.49
N ALA A 93 -0.92 4.13 8.68
CA ALA A 93 -1.01 3.10 7.65
C ALA A 93 -1.92 3.54 6.49
N MET A 94 -3.08 4.14 6.79
CA MET A 94 -3.99 4.70 5.77
C MET A 94 -3.30 5.77 4.91
N ILE A 95 -2.54 6.68 5.53
CA ILE A 95 -1.81 7.73 4.80
C ILE A 95 -0.74 7.11 3.91
N MET A 96 0.07 6.19 4.45
CA MET A 96 1.12 5.53 3.67
C MET A 96 0.54 4.71 2.51
N HIS A 97 -0.56 3.99 2.74
CA HIS A 97 -1.24 3.21 1.73
C HIS A 97 -1.86 4.11 0.64
N LEU A 98 -2.48 5.23 1.02
CA LEU A 98 -2.98 6.23 0.08
C LEU A 98 -1.85 6.78 -0.81
N VAL A 99 -0.71 7.13 -0.21
CA VAL A 99 0.46 7.64 -0.94
C VAL A 99 1.00 6.58 -1.91
N TYR A 100 1.08 5.32 -1.47
CA TYR A 100 1.50 4.21 -2.31
C TYR A 100 0.56 4.01 -3.50
N ASN A 101 -0.75 3.95 -3.28
CA ASN A 101 -1.71 3.76 -4.37
C ASN A 101 -1.76 4.96 -5.32
N SER A 102 -1.64 6.17 -4.78
CA SER A 102 -1.60 7.40 -5.59
C SER A 102 -0.34 7.45 -6.46
N SER A 103 0.82 7.07 -5.94
CA SER A 103 2.07 7.06 -6.72
C SER A 103 2.02 6.01 -7.85
N LEU A 104 1.44 4.84 -7.59
CA LEU A 104 1.21 3.83 -8.62
C LEU A 104 0.28 4.35 -9.72
N LEU A 105 -0.84 4.97 -9.35
CA LEU A 105 -1.82 5.48 -10.31
C LEU A 105 -1.27 6.64 -11.15
N LEU A 106 -0.58 7.59 -10.53
CA LEU A 106 0.03 8.72 -11.22
C LEU A 106 1.18 8.25 -12.11
N GLY A 107 2.00 7.33 -11.62
CA GLY A 107 3.09 6.73 -12.39
C GLY A 107 2.59 5.97 -13.61
N SER A 108 1.50 5.20 -13.49
CA SER A 108 0.94 4.46 -14.62
C SER A 108 0.39 5.40 -15.70
N ARG A 109 -0.33 6.46 -15.33
CA ARG A 109 -0.84 7.46 -16.29
C ARG A 109 0.28 8.26 -16.94
N TYR A 110 1.29 8.67 -16.17
CA TYR A 110 2.46 9.35 -16.71
C TYR A 110 3.19 8.48 -17.74
N TYR A 111 3.38 7.20 -17.44
CA TYR A 111 3.98 6.23 -18.35
C TYR A 111 3.15 6.07 -19.63
N GLU A 112 1.84 5.89 -19.54
CA GLU A 112 0.97 5.79 -20.73
C GLU A 112 1.04 7.04 -21.61
N GLU A 113 0.98 8.23 -21.01
CA GLU A 113 0.97 9.50 -21.76
C GLU A 113 2.33 9.85 -22.37
N HIS A 114 3.44 9.63 -21.65
CA HIS A 114 4.76 10.13 -22.06
C HIS A 114 5.66 9.05 -22.64
N TRP A 115 5.50 7.78 -22.23
CA TRP A 115 6.40 6.70 -22.61
C TRP A 115 5.96 5.98 -23.87
N VAL A 116 4.73 5.48 -23.84
CA VAL A 116 4.16 4.64 -24.91
C VAL A 116 3.95 5.47 -26.18
N LEU A 117 3.63 6.76 -26.02
CA LEU A 117 3.34 7.65 -27.14
C LEU A 117 4.57 8.39 -27.69
N SER A 118 5.64 8.57 -26.89
CA SER A 118 6.78 9.43 -27.28
C SER A 118 8.12 8.71 -27.41
N GLY A 119 8.28 7.52 -26.81
CA GLY A 119 9.55 6.79 -26.71
C GLY A 119 10.59 7.47 -25.75
N PRO A 120 11.50 6.69 -25.14
CA PRO A 120 12.53 7.18 -24.21
C PRO A 120 13.42 8.32 -24.76
N PRO A 121 13.63 9.42 -24.00
CA PRO A 121 14.74 10.35 -24.26
C PRO A 121 16.05 9.94 -23.55
N LEU A 122 15.99 9.16 -22.46
CA LEU A 122 17.15 8.71 -21.67
C LEU A 122 16.82 7.36 -20.98
N ASP A 123 17.72 6.40 -21.11
CA ASP A 123 17.58 4.98 -20.74
C ASP A 123 17.58 4.77 -19.20
N LEU A 124 16.42 4.93 -18.55
CA LEU A 124 16.22 4.74 -17.10
C LEU A 124 15.15 3.67 -16.77
N ASP A 125 14.81 2.82 -17.73
CA ASP A 125 13.52 2.08 -17.74
C ASP A 125 13.63 0.67 -17.19
N GLY A 126 14.74 0.42 -16.51
CA GLY A 126 14.92 -0.79 -15.76
C GLY A 126 13.97 -0.84 -14.55
N PRO A 127 13.66 -2.05 -14.07
CA PRO A 127 13.08 -2.30 -12.74
C PRO A 127 13.72 -1.46 -11.61
N LEU A 128 14.94 -0.97 -11.82
CA LEU A 128 15.70 -0.09 -10.96
C LEU A 128 15.03 1.27 -10.69
N ALA A 129 14.48 1.99 -11.67
CA ALA A 129 13.86 3.30 -11.42
C ALA A 129 12.52 3.19 -10.65
N TRP A 130 11.79 2.09 -10.90
CA TRP A 130 10.60 1.74 -10.14
C TRP A 130 10.95 1.30 -8.71
N ALA A 131 12.00 0.48 -8.57
CA ALA A 131 12.56 0.11 -7.27
C ALA A 131 13.14 1.30 -6.50
N ILE A 132 13.64 2.34 -7.17
CA ILE A 132 14.10 3.59 -6.55
C ILE A 132 12.90 4.42 -6.07
N SER A 133 11.84 4.56 -6.88
CA SER A 133 10.64 5.31 -6.48
C SER A 133 9.92 4.64 -5.31
N VAL A 134 9.75 3.31 -5.37
CA VAL A 134 9.23 2.50 -4.26
C VAL A 134 10.20 2.54 -3.08
N GLY A 135 11.50 2.42 -3.32
CA GLY A 135 12.57 2.47 -2.31
C GLY A 135 12.64 3.79 -1.55
N LEU A 136 12.43 4.93 -2.20
CA LEU A 136 12.43 6.25 -1.55
C LEU A 136 11.20 6.45 -0.65
N VAL A 137 10.03 5.91 -1.05
CA VAL A 137 8.82 5.84 -0.19
C VAL A 137 9.07 4.94 1.02
N TRP A 138 9.76 3.81 0.83
CA TRP A 138 10.14 2.89 1.90
C TRP A 138 11.18 3.45 2.85
N ILE A 139 12.19 4.16 2.34
CA ILE A 139 13.23 4.83 3.14
C ILE A 139 12.61 5.99 3.94
N GLY A 140 11.69 6.77 3.36
CA GLY A 140 10.96 7.83 4.07
C GLY A 140 10.09 7.28 5.20
N ALA A 141 9.34 6.20 4.95
CA ALA A 141 8.52 5.54 5.97
C ALA A 141 9.36 4.87 7.06
N TRP A 142 10.52 4.29 6.70
CA TRP A 142 11.47 3.68 7.61
C TRP A 142 12.17 4.72 8.50
N LEU A 143 12.58 5.86 7.94
CA LEU A 143 13.20 6.98 8.68
C LEU A 143 12.20 7.66 9.64
N CYS A 144 10.95 7.85 9.23
CA CYS A 144 9.89 8.32 10.12
C CYS A 144 9.56 7.30 11.23
N GLY A 145 9.81 6.02 10.98
CA GLY A 145 9.69 4.93 11.95
C GLY A 145 10.88 4.74 12.90
N LEU A 146 12.01 5.42 12.73
CA LEU A 146 13.19 5.27 13.61
C LEU A 146 13.22 6.26 14.78
N THR A 147 12.55 7.41 14.67
CA THR A 147 12.78 8.55 15.58
C THR A 147 11.94 8.55 16.87
N GLY A 148 11.12 7.52 17.13
CA GLY A 148 10.33 7.47 18.37
C GLY A 148 10.41 6.13 19.07
N SER A 149 11.29 5.98 20.06
CA SER A 149 11.34 4.85 21.02
C SER A 149 9.98 4.17 21.18
N LEU A 150 9.95 2.83 21.09
CA LEU A 150 8.77 2.02 21.40
C LEU A 150 8.18 2.54 22.71
N ARG A 151 7.08 3.30 22.66
CA ARG A 151 6.41 3.70 23.90
C ARG A 151 6.01 2.37 24.56
N PRO A 152 6.45 2.10 25.80
CA PRO A 152 5.98 0.93 26.50
C PRO A 152 4.45 0.97 26.54
N PRO A 153 3.78 -0.19 26.51
CA PRO A 153 2.33 -0.23 26.65
C PRO A 153 1.94 0.56 27.91
N VAL A 154 0.97 1.47 27.77
CA VAL A 154 0.37 2.13 28.93
C VAL A 154 -0.28 1.01 29.74
N GLU A 155 0.23 0.77 30.95
CA GLU A 155 -0.37 -0.22 31.85
C GLU A 155 -1.83 0.18 32.12
N PRO A 156 -2.74 -0.80 32.24
CA PRO A 156 -4.12 -0.50 32.61
C PRO A 156 -4.12 0.24 33.96
N VAL A 157 -4.83 1.36 34.02
CA VAL A 157 -5.08 2.08 35.28
C VAL A 157 -5.90 1.15 36.16
N THR A 158 -5.27 0.56 37.18
CA THR A 158 -5.93 -0.19 38.26
C THR A 158 -6.66 0.74 39.21
#